data_AF-A0A5M6CMU9-F1
#
_entry.id   AF-A0A5M6CMU9-F1
#
_cell.length_a   1.000
_cell.length_b   1.000
_cell.length_c   1.000
_cell.angle_alpha   90.00
_cell.angle_beta   90.00
_cell.angle_gamma   90.00
#
_symmetry.space_group_name_H-M   'P 1'
#
loop_
_entity.id
_entity.type
_entity.pdbx_description
1 polymer ?
#
loop_
_entity_poly.entity_id
_entity_poly.type
_entity_poly.pdbx_seq_one_letter_code
_entity_poly.pdbx_strand_id
1 'polypeptide(L)'
;MNLAYPTQKIQDWITQQWVIFRGRKIDPNEVSWLMGPFGNLDVIGEDFIHQLAEKEGLIIDKETKARGLISSINKLNLQEVELSNLSRDIIDFYENTADYALDFSVKWDPFFKIFGVLLNKLFSNRINQLNIPTKNIKDDELLKSEIITLIDPKSYQVKYTFWFRSIQSSGQVIYSGAYGISTLPSGKTCIKAVFPLPNGNATVLMKPGVGTNGELILDSSGKEFGDAGFYFLLKDSKGIYWSQFIRSFRDKLIVRQEHDCISAEQVLTLWHQNVLRFNYKIKRKNN
;
A
#
# COMPACT_ATOMS: atom_id res chain seq x y z
N MET A 1 0.40 5.83 32.14
CA MET A 1 1.25 5.50 30.98
C MET A 1 0.40 4.91 29.87
N ASN A 2 0.58 5.35 28.63
CA ASN A 2 -0.01 4.70 27.45
C ASN A 2 0.97 3.63 27.00
N LEU A 3 0.50 2.39 26.84
CA LEU A 3 1.36 1.25 26.55
C LEU A 3 0.74 0.42 25.41
N ALA A 4 1.58 -0.01 24.49
CA ALA A 4 1.31 -1.08 23.55
C ALA A 4 0.95 -2.39 24.29
N TYR A 5 0.21 -3.29 23.64
CA TYR A 5 -0.20 -4.57 24.23
C TYR A 5 1.02 -5.38 24.70
N PRO A 6 1.06 -5.86 25.96
CA PRO A 6 2.24 -6.50 26.53
C PRO A 6 2.53 -7.89 25.96
N THR A 7 1.50 -8.60 25.48
CA THR A 7 1.61 -9.96 24.90
C THR A 7 1.80 -9.90 23.38
N GLN A 8 2.98 -9.48 22.94
CA GLN A 8 3.38 -9.51 21.52
C GLN A 8 4.90 -9.67 21.40
N LYS A 9 5.41 -9.93 20.19
CA LYS A 9 6.85 -9.99 19.96
C LYS A 9 7.48 -8.63 20.35
N ILE A 10 8.64 -8.69 20.99
CA ILE A 10 9.33 -7.51 21.55
C ILE A 10 9.57 -6.43 20.49
N GLN A 11 9.87 -6.82 19.25
CA GLN A 11 10.09 -5.90 18.13
C GLN A 11 8.83 -5.09 17.76
N ASP A 12 7.68 -5.78 17.64
CA ASP A 12 6.38 -5.13 17.40
C ASP A 12 6.06 -4.18 18.55
N TRP A 13 6.32 -4.59 19.80
CA TRP A 13 6.13 -3.74 20.97
C TRP A 13 7.00 -2.50 20.93
N ILE A 14 8.29 -2.61 20.59
CA ILE A 14 9.19 -1.45 20.50
C ILE A 14 8.71 -0.46 19.44
N THR A 15 8.36 -0.92 18.24
CA THR A 15 7.86 -0.05 17.17
C THR A 15 6.56 0.62 17.60
N GLN A 16 5.65 -0.12 18.22
CA GLN A 16 4.38 0.44 18.70
C GLN A 16 4.60 1.49 19.79
N GLN A 17 5.48 1.23 20.76
CA GLN A 17 5.83 2.22 21.79
C GLN A 17 6.47 3.46 21.18
N TRP A 18 7.33 3.30 20.16
CA TRP A 18 7.89 4.43 19.44
C TRP A 18 6.82 5.26 18.73
N VAL A 19 5.82 4.63 18.10
CA VAL A 19 4.66 5.34 17.52
C VAL A 19 3.86 6.08 18.60
N ILE A 20 3.61 5.47 19.77
CA ILE A 20 2.92 6.14 20.88
C ILE A 20 3.73 7.33 21.41
N PHE A 21 5.04 7.17 21.55
CA PHE A 21 5.90 8.18 22.17
C PHE A 21 6.24 9.34 21.23
N ARG A 22 6.49 9.07 19.94
CA ARG A 22 6.85 10.08 18.95
C ARG A 22 5.67 10.58 18.12
N GLY A 23 4.56 9.84 18.12
CA GLY A 23 3.35 10.17 17.40
C GLY A 23 2.39 11.08 18.16
N ARG A 24 1.18 11.18 17.61
CA ARG A 24 0.07 11.94 18.18
C ARG A 24 -1.16 11.06 18.32
N LYS A 25 -1.98 11.38 19.32
CA LYS A 25 -3.33 10.84 19.42
C LYS A 25 -4.18 11.36 18.27
N ILE A 26 -5.05 10.52 17.74
CA ILE A 26 -5.97 10.86 16.67
C ILE A 26 -7.38 10.40 17.04
N ASP A 27 -8.38 11.16 16.61
CA ASP A 27 -9.77 10.70 16.57
C ASP A 27 -10.05 10.13 15.17
N PRO A 28 -10.40 8.83 15.04
CA PRO A 28 -10.75 8.22 13.76
C PRO A 28 -11.80 8.98 12.93
N ASN A 29 -12.70 9.72 13.57
CA ASN A 29 -13.73 10.49 12.89
C ASN A 29 -13.15 11.75 12.24
N GLU A 30 -12.20 12.41 12.90
CA GLU A 30 -11.53 13.62 12.39
C GLU A 30 -10.48 13.29 11.31
N VAL A 31 -9.87 12.10 11.38
CA VAL A 31 -8.86 11.65 10.41
C VAL A 31 -9.33 10.48 9.55
N SER A 32 -10.61 10.45 9.20
CA SER A 32 -11.20 9.39 8.36
C SER A 32 -10.45 9.16 7.04
N TRP A 33 -9.85 10.21 6.47
CA TRP A 33 -8.97 10.15 5.29
C TRP A 33 -7.76 9.21 5.46
N LEU A 34 -7.27 9.06 6.69
CA LEU A 34 -6.11 8.25 7.04
C LEU A 34 -6.48 6.84 7.47
N MET A 35 -7.71 6.64 7.97
CA MET A 35 -8.15 5.35 8.51
C MET A 35 -8.15 4.25 7.45
N GLY A 36 -7.85 3.02 7.87
CA GLY A 36 -7.79 1.84 7.02
C GLY A 36 -7.86 0.58 7.86
N PRO A 37 -7.80 -0.62 7.27
CA PRO A 37 -7.81 -1.86 8.02
C PRO A 37 -6.60 -1.96 8.95
N PHE A 38 -6.82 -2.47 10.17
CA PHE A 38 -5.78 -2.72 11.17
C PHE A 38 -5.47 -4.21 11.20
N GLY A 39 -4.18 -4.56 11.23
CA GLY A 39 -3.75 -5.95 11.30
C GLY A 39 -4.01 -6.54 12.68
N ASN A 40 -4.33 -7.84 12.70
CA ASN A 40 -4.34 -8.62 13.93
C ASN A 40 -2.90 -9.12 14.23
N LEU A 41 -2.65 -9.54 15.46
CA LEU A 41 -1.33 -10.02 15.85
C LEU A 41 -0.86 -11.17 14.95
N ASP A 42 -1.62 -12.27 14.85
CA ASP A 42 -1.10 -13.54 14.34
C ASP A 42 -1.40 -13.89 12.88
N VAL A 43 -2.06 -13.00 12.12
CA VAL A 43 -2.70 -13.37 10.86
C VAL A 43 -2.25 -12.45 9.73
N ILE A 44 -1.84 -13.05 8.61
CA ILE A 44 -1.30 -12.37 7.44
C ILE A 44 -1.93 -12.90 6.15
N GLY A 45 -1.82 -12.12 5.08
CA GLY A 45 -2.22 -12.57 3.75
C GLY A 45 -3.72 -12.76 3.60
N GLU A 46 -4.12 -13.81 2.90
CA GLU A 46 -5.52 -14.09 2.57
C GLU A 46 -6.37 -14.37 3.83
N ASP A 47 -5.82 -15.08 4.82
CA ASP A 47 -6.50 -15.31 6.11
C ASP A 47 -6.86 -14.01 6.82
N PHE A 48 -6.04 -12.97 6.68
CA PHE A 48 -6.34 -11.65 7.24
C PHE A 48 -7.56 -11.03 6.54
N ILE A 49 -7.66 -11.18 5.22
CA ILE A 49 -8.79 -10.65 4.43
C ILE A 49 -10.09 -11.36 4.84
N HIS A 50 -10.05 -12.68 5.04
CA HIS A 50 -11.20 -13.45 5.55
C HIS A 50 -11.63 -13.00 6.94
N GLN A 51 -10.69 -12.87 7.88
CA GLN A 51 -11.01 -12.41 9.24
C GLN A 51 -11.52 -10.97 9.28
N LEU A 52 -10.96 -10.09 8.44
CA LEU A 52 -11.44 -8.72 8.32
C LEU A 52 -12.88 -8.70 7.81
N ALA A 53 -13.19 -9.53 6.80
CA ALA A 53 -14.54 -9.66 6.27
C ALA A 53 -15.53 -10.13 7.35
N GLU A 54 -15.20 -11.19 8.08
CA GLU A 54 -16.05 -11.70 9.17
C GLU A 54 -16.27 -10.65 10.28
N LYS A 55 -15.17 -10.04 10.75
CA LYS A 55 -15.20 -9.04 11.84
C LYS A 55 -16.06 -7.82 11.51
N GLU A 56 -16.06 -7.39 10.25
CA GLU A 56 -16.82 -6.23 9.80
C GLU A 56 -18.14 -6.57 9.11
N GLY A 57 -18.51 -7.86 9.05
CA GLY A 57 -19.73 -8.33 8.39
C GLY A 57 -19.75 -8.08 6.88
N LEU A 58 -18.60 -8.15 6.22
CA LEU A 58 -18.43 -7.95 4.78
C LEU A 58 -18.43 -9.29 4.04
N ILE A 59 -18.73 -9.23 2.74
CA ILE A 59 -18.68 -10.39 1.84
C ILE A 59 -17.48 -10.23 0.90
N ILE A 60 -16.73 -11.30 0.71
CA ILE A 60 -15.70 -11.36 -0.34
C ILE A 60 -16.39 -11.50 -1.69
N ASP A 61 -16.18 -10.53 -2.58
CA ASP A 61 -16.72 -10.59 -3.93
C ASP A 61 -15.98 -11.66 -4.74
N LYS A 62 -16.68 -12.75 -5.04
CA LYS A 62 -16.21 -13.81 -5.95
C LYS A 62 -16.70 -13.60 -7.39
N GLU A 63 -17.61 -12.65 -7.60
CA GLU A 63 -18.29 -12.42 -8.90
C GLU A 63 -17.69 -11.24 -9.69
N THR A 64 -16.50 -10.76 -9.29
CA THR A 64 -15.56 -9.97 -10.11
C THR A 64 -16.05 -8.60 -10.61
N LYS A 65 -17.03 -7.95 -9.97
CA LYS A 65 -17.53 -6.65 -10.47
C LYS A 65 -16.45 -5.55 -10.44
N ALA A 66 -15.53 -5.61 -9.48
CA ALA A 66 -14.40 -4.71 -9.38
C ALA A 66 -13.09 -5.45 -9.69
N ARG A 67 -12.45 -5.08 -10.80
CA ARG A 67 -11.23 -5.73 -11.31
C ARG A 67 -9.97 -4.87 -11.16
N GLY A 68 -10.09 -3.63 -10.67
CA GLY A 68 -8.97 -2.69 -10.54
C GLY A 68 -8.68 -2.24 -9.12
N LEU A 69 -7.50 -1.64 -8.94
CA LEU A 69 -7.09 -0.98 -7.68
C LEU A 69 -7.95 0.24 -7.37
N ILE A 70 -8.45 0.91 -8.40
CA ILE A 70 -9.40 2.02 -8.29
C ILE A 70 -10.60 1.72 -9.17
N SER A 71 -11.79 2.14 -8.73
CA SER A 71 -13.01 1.92 -9.50
C SER A 71 -13.11 2.81 -10.74
N SER A 72 -12.52 4.00 -10.68
CA SER A 72 -12.38 4.89 -11.84
C SER A 72 -11.28 5.93 -11.59
N ILE A 73 -10.50 6.23 -12.63
CA ILE A 73 -9.46 7.27 -12.62
C ILE A 73 -10.05 8.66 -12.37
N ASN A 74 -11.30 8.90 -12.79
CA ASN A 74 -11.98 10.18 -12.60
C ASN A 74 -12.12 10.56 -11.12
N LYS A 75 -12.14 9.56 -10.22
CA LYS A 75 -12.18 9.80 -8.77
C LYS A 75 -10.91 10.44 -8.24
N LEU A 76 -9.80 10.44 -8.99
CA LEU A 76 -8.58 11.15 -8.61
C LEU A 76 -8.71 12.68 -8.71
N ASN A 77 -9.80 13.20 -9.30
CA ASN A 77 -10.05 14.63 -9.45
C ASN A 77 -8.84 15.38 -10.08
N LEU A 78 -8.22 14.75 -11.09
CA LEU A 78 -7.19 15.38 -11.92
C LEU A 78 -7.80 16.56 -12.69
N GLN A 79 -6.97 17.55 -13.04
CA GLN A 79 -7.42 18.61 -13.94
C GLN A 79 -7.78 18.03 -15.31
N GLU A 80 -8.68 18.66 -16.05
CA GLU A 80 -9.13 18.16 -17.36
C GLU A 80 -7.96 18.02 -18.36
N VAL A 81 -7.00 18.95 -18.31
CA VAL A 81 -5.77 18.88 -19.13
C VAL A 81 -4.87 17.72 -18.69
N GLU A 82 -4.76 17.44 -17.39
CA GLU A 82 -3.99 16.30 -16.89
C GLU A 82 -4.65 14.97 -17.27
N LEU A 83 -5.97 14.87 -17.08
CA LEU A 83 -6.74 13.66 -17.38
C LEU A 83 -6.73 13.32 -18.87
N SER A 84 -6.85 14.32 -19.74
CA SER A 84 -6.78 14.13 -21.20
C SER A 84 -5.37 13.76 -21.70
N ASN A 85 -4.33 14.17 -20.98
CA ASN A 85 -2.95 13.80 -21.31
C ASN A 85 -2.57 12.41 -20.78
N LEU A 86 -3.24 11.91 -19.74
CA LEU A 86 -2.93 10.62 -19.13
C LEU A 86 -3.11 9.47 -20.14
N SER A 87 -2.12 8.59 -20.24
CA SER A 87 -2.19 7.43 -21.12
C SER A 87 -3.39 6.53 -20.80
N ARG A 88 -4.12 6.14 -21.85
CA ARG A 88 -5.27 5.23 -21.74
C ARG A 88 -4.91 3.85 -21.22
N ASP A 89 -3.72 3.35 -21.55
CA ASP A 89 -3.24 2.06 -21.06
C ASP A 89 -2.99 2.11 -19.55
N ILE A 90 -2.51 3.25 -19.03
CA ILE A 90 -2.36 3.45 -17.59
C ILE A 90 -3.73 3.50 -16.91
N ILE A 91 -4.72 4.17 -17.51
CA ILE A 91 -6.10 4.17 -17.00
C ILE A 91 -6.64 2.73 -16.95
N ASP A 92 -6.54 1.98 -18.05
CA ASP A 92 -6.99 0.58 -18.13
C ASP A 92 -6.31 -0.29 -17.08
N PHE A 93 -5.00 -0.12 -16.86
CA PHE A 93 -4.29 -0.85 -15.81
C PHE A 93 -4.81 -0.59 -14.40
N TYR A 94 -5.08 0.66 -14.03
CA TYR A 94 -5.54 0.98 -12.68
C TYR A 94 -7.01 0.59 -12.45
N GLU A 95 -7.85 0.63 -13.49
CA GLU A 95 -9.26 0.24 -13.44
C GLU A 95 -9.48 -1.27 -13.64
N ASN A 96 -8.55 -1.98 -14.28
CA ASN A 96 -8.64 -3.42 -14.61
C ASN A 96 -7.37 -4.21 -14.19
N THR A 97 -6.74 -3.85 -13.07
CA THR A 97 -5.48 -4.42 -12.58
C THR A 97 -5.43 -5.96 -12.54
N ALA A 98 -6.55 -6.64 -12.30
CA ALA A 98 -6.66 -8.10 -12.32
C ALA A 98 -6.26 -8.72 -13.68
N ASP A 99 -6.38 -7.96 -14.77
CA ASP A 99 -6.08 -8.36 -16.14
C ASP A 99 -4.60 -8.21 -16.48
N TYR A 100 -3.79 -7.75 -15.52
CA TYR A 100 -2.38 -7.50 -15.72
C TYR A 100 -1.52 -8.41 -14.85
N ALA A 101 -0.43 -8.88 -15.45
CA ALA A 101 0.69 -9.50 -14.77
C ALA A 101 1.72 -8.41 -14.47
N LEU A 102 2.27 -8.44 -13.26
CA LEU A 102 3.30 -7.51 -12.80
C LEU A 102 4.53 -8.30 -12.43
N ASP A 103 5.65 -7.89 -13.01
CA ASP A 103 6.99 -8.33 -12.66
C ASP A 103 7.79 -7.13 -12.14
N PHE A 104 8.76 -7.35 -11.27
CA PHE A 104 9.57 -6.29 -10.72
C PHE A 104 11.00 -6.70 -10.42
N SER A 105 11.90 -5.73 -10.48
CA SER A 105 13.26 -5.82 -9.97
C SER A 105 13.50 -4.75 -8.93
N VAL A 106 14.32 -5.04 -7.94
CA VAL A 106 14.68 -4.15 -6.84
C VAL A 106 16.18 -3.92 -6.81
N LYS A 107 16.57 -2.64 -6.77
CA LYS A 107 17.95 -2.20 -6.61
C LYS A 107 18.07 -1.44 -5.30
N TRP A 108 18.78 -2.04 -4.34
CA TRP A 108 19.08 -1.42 -3.06
C TRP A 108 20.34 -0.56 -3.17
N ASP A 109 20.35 0.58 -2.50
CA ASP A 109 21.58 1.27 -2.21
C ASP A 109 22.45 0.41 -1.26
N PRO A 110 23.75 0.19 -1.54
CA PRO A 110 24.60 -0.68 -0.74
C PRO A 110 24.68 -0.30 0.75
N PHE A 111 24.66 1.00 1.07
CA PHE A 111 24.71 1.48 2.45
C PHE A 111 23.41 1.13 3.18
N PHE A 112 22.26 1.27 2.50
CA PHE A 112 20.95 0.98 3.06
C PHE A 112 20.56 -0.50 3.01
N LYS A 113 21.23 -1.32 2.19
CA LYS A 113 20.95 -2.76 2.08
C LYS A 113 21.14 -3.48 3.41
N ILE A 114 22.14 -3.10 4.21
CA ILE A 114 22.37 -3.67 5.54
C ILE A 114 21.19 -3.38 6.46
N PHE A 115 20.65 -2.16 6.41
CA PHE A 115 19.44 -1.78 7.16
C PHE A 115 18.21 -2.55 6.67
N GLY A 116 18.05 -2.74 5.36
CA GLY A 116 16.98 -3.56 4.79
C GLY A 116 17.03 -5.01 5.27
N VAL A 117 18.21 -5.63 5.29
CA VAL A 117 18.40 -6.99 5.83
C VAL A 117 18.11 -7.04 7.32
N LEU A 118 18.52 -6.03 8.09
CA LEU A 118 18.25 -5.96 9.51
C LEU A 118 16.75 -5.78 9.81
N LEU A 119 16.06 -4.89 9.09
CA LEU A 119 14.61 -4.71 9.19
C LEU A 119 13.86 -6.01 8.83
N ASN A 120 14.24 -6.69 7.74
CA ASN A 120 13.62 -7.96 7.37
C ASN A 120 13.85 -9.07 8.41
N LYS A 121 15.01 -9.07 9.10
CA LYS A 121 15.25 -9.99 10.23
C LYS A 121 14.45 -9.60 11.47
N LEU A 122 14.35 -8.31 11.76
CA LEU A 122 13.67 -7.76 12.94
C LEU A 122 12.13 -7.80 12.81
N PHE A 123 11.58 -7.89 11.61
CA PHE A 123 10.14 -7.94 11.38
C PHE A 123 9.68 -9.20 10.62
N SER A 124 10.55 -10.22 10.59
CA SER A 124 10.45 -11.44 9.78
C SER A 124 9.04 -12.07 9.73
N ASN A 125 8.70 -12.56 8.53
CA ASN A 125 7.49 -13.29 8.09
C ASN A 125 6.11 -12.68 8.38
N ARG A 126 5.94 -11.79 9.37
CA ARG A 126 4.66 -11.10 9.63
C ARG A 126 4.49 -9.84 8.81
N ILE A 127 5.58 -9.10 8.59
CA ILE A 127 5.62 -8.01 7.59
C ILE A 127 5.82 -8.60 6.17
N ASN A 128 5.14 -9.71 5.87
CA ASN A 128 4.98 -10.17 4.49
C ASN A 128 4.06 -9.23 3.68
N GLN A 129 3.49 -8.20 4.32
CA GLN A 129 2.67 -7.15 3.68
C GLN A 129 3.50 -5.95 3.22
N LEU A 130 4.64 -5.67 3.86
CA LEU A 130 5.70 -4.77 3.36
C LEU A 130 7.00 -5.54 3.15
N ASN A 131 6.95 -6.73 2.57
CA ASN A 131 8.16 -7.48 2.26
C ASN A 131 8.86 -6.76 1.12
N ILE A 132 9.62 -5.71 1.43
CA ILE A 132 10.51 -5.07 0.46
C ILE A 132 11.52 -6.15 0.12
N PRO A 133 11.49 -6.71 -1.10
CA PRO A 133 12.29 -7.86 -1.44
C PRO A 133 13.75 -7.44 -1.31
N THR A 134 14.48 -8.10 -0.41
CA THR A 134 15.93 -7.85 -0.24
C THR A 134 16.76 -8.46 -1.37
N LYS A 135 16.12 -9.27 -2.21
CA LYS A 135 16.67 -9.88 -3.41
C LYS A 135 15.57 -9.86 -4.47
N ASN A 136 15.98 -9.79 -5.74
CA ASN A 136 15.05 -10.08 -6.83
C ASN A 136 14.48 -11.48 -6.64
N ILE A 137 13.22 -11.64 -7.02
CA ILE A 137 12.64 -12.97 -7.24
C ILE A 137 13.55 -13.68 -8.25
N LYS A 138 13.82 -14.97 -8.05
CA LYS A 138 14.61 -15.73 -9.02
C LYS A 138 13.84 -15.76 -10.33
N ASP A 139 14.54 -15.67 -11.46
CA ASP A 139 13.94 -15.53 -12.80
C ASP A 139 12.87 -16.61 -13.15
N ASP A 140 12.86 -17.74 -12.42
CA ASP A 140 11.94 -18.87 -12.63
C ASP A 140 10.67 -18.86 -11.73
N GLU A 141 10.54 -17.93 -10.78
CA GLU A 141 9.41 -17.89 -9.84
C GLU A 141 8.26 -17.01 -10.36
N LEU A 142 7.16 -17.63 -10.77
CA LEU A 142 5.95 -16.93 -11.22
C LEU A 142 5.19 -16.30 -10.05
N LEU A 143 4.68 -15.08 -10.27
CA LEU A 143 3.84 -14.36 -9.31
C LEU A 143 2.35 -14.58 -9.59
N LYS A 144 1.63 -15.07 -8.59
CA LYS A 144 0.17 -14.97 -8.55
C LYS A 144 -0.20 -13.55 -8.14
N SER A 145 -1.07 -12.89 -8.90
CA SER A 145 -1.55 -11.53 -8.65
C SER A 145 -3.07 -11.50 -8.77
N GLU A 146 -3.73 -11.15 -7.67
CA GLU A 146 -5.19 -11.20 -7.49
C GLU A 146 -5.71 -9.89 -6.89
N ILE A 147 -6.89 -9.49 -7.37
CA ILE A 147 -7.69 -8.42 -6.78
C ILE A 147 -8.81 -9.09 -5.98
N ILE A 148 -8.84 -8.85 -4.67
CA ILE A 148 -9.85 -9.38 -3.76
C ILE A 148 -10.62 -8.19 -3.20
N THR A 149 -11.92 -8.12 -3.41
CA THR A 149 -12.74 -7.02 -2.89
C THR A 149 -13.66 -7.46 -1.77
N LEU A 150 -13.82 -6.61 -0.76
CA LEU A 150 -14.76 -6.79 0.34
C LEU A 150 -15.92 -5.81 0.16
N ILE A 151 -17.13 -6.35 0.09
CA ILE A 151 -18.37 -5.61 -0.17
C ILE A 151 -19.21 -5.58 1.10
N ASP A 152 -19.82 -4.43 1.37
CA ASP A 152 -20.87 -4.32 2.38
C ASP A 152 -22.17 -4.95 1.85
N PRO A 153 -22.71 -6.01 2.48
CA PRO A 153 -23.91 -6.71 2.01
C PRO A 153 -25.19 -5.85 2.02
N LYS A 154 -25.20 -4.73 2.76
CA LYS A 154 -26.38 -3.85 2.83
C LYS A 154 -26.40 -2.85 1.68
N SER A 155 -25.26 -2.22 1.41
CA SER A 155 -25.13 -1.17 0.39
C SER A 155 -24.65 -1.69 -0.97
N TYR A 156 -24.13 -2.92 -1.01
CA TYR A 156 -23.43 -3.52 -2.16
C TYR A 156 -22.25 -2.69 -2.67
N GLN A 157 -21.71 -1.80 -1.83
CA GLN A 157 -20.54 -0.98 -2.15
C GLN A 157 -19.26 -1.71 -1.76
N VAL A 158 -18.23 -1.57 -2.60
CA VAL A 158 -16.87 -2.04 -2.29
C VAL A 158 -16.31 -1.18 -1.15
N LYS A 159 -15.99 -1.82 -0.03
CA LYS A 159 -15.38 -1.19 1.14
C LYS A 159 -13.85 -1.27 1.11
N TYR A 160 -13.31 -2.41 0.68
CA TYR A 160 -11.87 -2.61 0.55
C TYR A 160 -11.54 -3.32 -0.76
N THR A 161 -10.46 -2.89 -1.41
CA THR A 161 -9.86 -3.57 -2.55
C THR A 161 -8.46 -4.00 -2.15
N PHE A 162 -8.22 -5.29 -2.01
CA PHE A 162 -6.90 -5.85 -1.74
C PHE A 162 -6.22 -6.23 -3.03
N TRP A 163 -4.95 -5.84 -3.17
CA TRP A 163 -4.07 -6.39 -4.18
C TRP A 163 -3.15 -7.41 -3.52
N PHE A 164 -3.49 -8.68 -3.75
CA PHE A 164 -2.81 -9.83 -3.16
C PHE A 164 -1.83 -10.42 -4.15
N ARG A 165 -0.58 -10.58 -3.72
CA ARG A 165 0.51 -11.15 -4.52
C ARG A 165 1.26 -12.21 -3.73
N SER A 166 1.42 -13.38 -4.33
CA SER A 166 2.15 -14.52 -3.75
C SER A 166 3.02 -15.21 -4.79
N ILE A 167 4.06 -15.90 -4.34
CA ILE A 167 4.87 -16.79 -5.18
C ILE A 167 3.99 -18.00 -5.52
N GLN A 168 3.77 -18.27 -6.80
CA GLN A 168 2.85 -19.33 -7.23
C GLN A 168 3.30 -20.72 -6.78
N SER A 169 4.61 -20.98 -6.74
CA SER A 169 5.17 -22.29 -6.37
C SER A 169 5.11 -22.58 -4.87
N SER A 170 5.30 -21.57 -4.02
CA SER A 170 5.39 -21.75 -2.56
C SER A 170 4.14 -21.24 -1.80
N GLY A 171 3.27 -20.49 -2.47
CA GLY A 171 2.16 -19.76 -1.83
C GLY A 171 2.62 -18.63 -0.91
N GLN A 172 3.93 -18.34 -0.84
CA GLN A 172 4.46 -17.31 0.04
C GLN A 172 3.94 -15.94 -0.38
N VAL A 173 3.25 -15.27 0.55
CA VAL A 173 2.76 -13.90 0.35
C VAL A 173 3.93 -12.93 0.25
N ILE A 174 3.94 -12.14 -0.82
CA ILE A 174 4.97 -11.11 -1.08
C ILE A 174 4.41 -9.73 -0.75
N TYR A 175 3.16 -9.46 -1.18
CA TYR A 175 2.49 -8.20 -0.94
C TYR A 175 0.99 -8.42 -0.76
N SER A 176 0.42 -7.77 0.26
CA SER A 176 -1.02 -7.72 0.48
C SER A 176 -1.36 -6.36 1.06
N GLY A 177 -1.84 -5.45 0.22
CA GLY A 177 -2.23 -4.10 0.61
C GLY A 177 -3.67 -3.81 0.25
N ALA A 178 -4.37 -3.05 1.08
CA ALA A 178 -5.68 -2.48 0.75
C ALA A 178 -5.45 -1.16 0.01
N TYR A 179 -5.94 -1.08 -1.22
CA TYR A 179 -5.85 0.08 -2.09
C TYR A 179 -7.18 0.80 -2.16
N GLY A 180 -7.11 2.10 -2.38
CA GLY A 180 -8.27 2.92 -2.59
C GLY A 180 -7.91 4.37 -2.82
N ILE A 181 -8.91 5.22 -2.74
CA ILE A 181 -8.78 6.67 -2.92
C ILE A 181 -9.15 7.35 -1.61
N SER A 182 -8.44 8.42 -1.28
CA SER A 182 -8.73 9.24 -0.11
C SER A 182 -8.57 10.73 -0.40
N THR A 183 -9.34 11.58 0.27
CA THR A 183 -9.23 13.03 0.17
C THR A 183 -8.48 13.56 1.38
N LEU A 184 -7.33 14.18 1.15
CA LEU A 184 -6.52 14.79 2.20
C LEU A 184 -7.24 16.00 2.82
N PRO A 185 -6.86 16.44 4.04
CA PRO A 185 -7.35 17.69 4.65
C PRO A 185 -7.23 18.92 3.74
N SER A 186 -6.27 18.94 2.83
CA SER A 186 -6.11 20.00 1.83
C SER A 186 -7.17 19.99 0.71
N GLY A 187 -8.09 19.03 0.71
CA GLY A 187 -9.08 18.80 -0.34
C GLY A 187 -8.56 18.03 -1.56
N LYS A 188 -7.25 17.74 -1.61
CA LYS A 188 -6.64 16.99 -2.72
C LYS A 188 -6.90 15.49 -2.58
N THR A 189 -7.30 14.87 -3.67
CA THR A 189 -7.45 13.42 -3.74
C THR A 189 -6.10 12.73 -3.92
N CYS A 190 -5.94 11.56 -3.30
CA CYS A 190 -4.74 10.74 -3.37
C CYS A 190 -5.08 9.25 -3.49
N ILE A 191 -4.13 8.49 -4.04
CA ILE A 191 -4.16 7.03 -3.95
C ILE A 191 -3.66 6.64 -2.57
N LYS A 192 -4.42 5.80 -1.87
CA LYS A 192 -4.09 5.26 -0.55
C LYS A 192 -3.75 3.79 -0.67
N ALA A 193 -2.59 3.40 -0.14
CA ALA A 193 -2.21 2.02 0.09
C ALA A 193 -2.05 1.79 1.59
N VAL A 194 -2.80 0.84 2.13
CA VAL A 194 -2.76 0.46 3.55
C VAL A 194 -2.23 -0.94 3.69
N PHE A 195 -1.20 -1.09 4.51
CA PHE A 195 -0.57 -2.35 4.86
C PHE A 195 -0.87 -2.66 6.32
N PRO A 196 -1.87 -3.51 6.60
CA PRO A 196 -2.16 -3.98 7.95
C PRO A 196 -0.91 -4.47 8.68
N LEU A 197 -0.72 -3.98 9.91
CA LEU A 197 0.35 -4.38 10.81
C LEU A 197 -0.28 -4.82 12.14
N PRO A 198 0.41 -5.63 12.97
CA PRO A 198 -0.10 -6.00 14.29
C PRO A 198 -0.57 -4.77 15.10
N ASN A 199 -1.85 -4.74 15.46
CA ASN A 199 -2.53 -3.63 16.17
C ASN A 199 -2.53 -2.28 15.44
N GLY A 200 -2.22 -2.25 14.14
CA GLY A 200 -1.95 -1.02 13.42
C GLY A 200 -2.01 -1.17 11.91
N ASN A 201 -1.47 -0.17 11.22
CA ASN A 201 -1.11 -0.29 9.81
C ASN A 201 0.00 0.69 9.45
N ALA A 202 0.66 0.43 8.32
CA ALA A 202 1.41 1.43 7.60
C ALA A 202 0.56 1.91 6.43
N THR A 203 0.35 3.22 6.33
CA THR A 203 -0.45 3.84 5.27
C THR A 203 0.42 4.77 4.45
N VAL A 204 0.39 4.58 3.13
CA VAL A 204 1.06 5.44 2.15
C VAL A 204 -0.02 6.18 1.37
N LEU A 205 0.05 7.51 1.39
CA LEU A 205 -0.82 8.39 0.61
C LEU A 205 0.02 9.02 -0.49
N MET A 206 -0.40 8.84 -1.74
CA MET A 206 0.33 9.31 -2.91
C MET A 206 -0.52 10.29 -3.69
N LYS A 207 -0.05 11.54 -3.78
CA LYS A 207 -0.69 12.57 -4.59
C LYS A 207 -0.45 12.27 -6.07
N PRO A 208 -1.50 12.15 -6.89
CA PRO A 208 -1.33 11.96 -8.32
C PRO A 208 -0.95 13.28 -9.01
N GLY A 209 -0.31 13.14 -10.16
CA GLY A 209 -0.06 14.18 -11.15
C GLY A 209 0.27 13.53 -12.49
N VAL A 210 0.16 14.28 -13.57
CA VAL A 210 0.39 13.74 -14.93
C VAL A 210 1.62 14.38 -15.56
N GLY A 211 2.52 13.55 -16.07
CA GLY A 211 3.72 13.99 -16.79
C GLY A 211 3.40 14.47 -18.20
N THR A 212 4.37 15.11 -18.87
CA THR A 212 4.16 15.68 -20.21
C THR A 212 3.91 14.64 -21.28
N ASN A 213 4.37 13.40 -21.10
CA ASN A 213 4.19 12.30 -22.05
C ASN A 213 3.07 11.35 -21.61
N GLY A 214 2.16 11.81 -20.75
CA GLY A 214 1.04 11.02 -20.26
C GLY A 214 1.40 10.02 -19.17
N GLU A 215 2.53 10.20 -18.48
CA GLU A 215 2.90 9.41 -17.32
C GLU A 215 1.99 9.68 -16.12
N LEU A 216 1.66 8.66 -15.32
CA LEU A 216 1.09 8.88 -13.98
C LEU A 216 2.23 8.99 -12.96
N ILE A 217 2.29 10.12 -12.27
CA ILE A 217 3.25 10.38 -11.19
C ILE A 217 2.50 10.34 -9.86
N LEU A 218 2.94 9.46 -8.97
CA LEU A 218 2.43 9.31 -7.62
C LEU A 218 3.51 9.75 -6.64
N ASP A 219 3.24 10.81 -5.87
CA ASP A 219 4.22 11.44 -4.98
C ASP A 219 3.75 11.41 -3.52
N SER A 220 4.59 10.84 -2.65
CA SER A 220 4.40 10.69 -1.21
C SER A 220 5.49 11.46 -0.42
N SER A 221 5.85 12.66 -0.87
CA SER A 221 6.94 13.47 -0.29
C SER A 221 6.50 14.67 0.55
N GLY A 222 5.28 14.63 1.10
CA GLY A 222 4.70 15.65 1.98
C GLY A 222 5.58 16.04 3.17
N LYS A 223 5.25 17.18 3.77
CA LYS A 223 6.11 17.83 4.78
C LYS A 223 5.55 17.73 6.18
N GLU A 224 4.24 17.60 6.32
CA GLU A 224 3.56 17.57 7.61
C GLU A 224 2.38 16.60 7.68
N PHE A 225 1.88 16.39 8.89
CA PHE A 225 0.71 15.56 9.13
C PHE A 225 -0.52 16.17 8.42
N GLY A 226 -1.18 15.39 7.58
CA GLY A 226 -2.25 15.87 6.69
C GLY A 226 -1.83 15.91 5.23
N ASP A 227 -0.53 15.84 4.93
CA ASP A 227 -0.03 15.71 3.56
C ASP A 227 -0.04 14.27 3.05
N ALA A 228 0.11 14.10 1.73
CA ALA A 228 0.52 12.83 1.14
C ALA A 228 1.89 12.40 1.70
N GLY A 229 2.02 11.15 2.13
CA GLY A 229 3.23 10.64 2.74
C GLY A 229 3.01 9.30 3.44
N PHE A 230 3.97 8.93 4.27
CA PHE A 230 3.96 7.68 5.01
C PHE A 230 3.55 7.88 6.47
N TYR A 231 2.60 7.07 6.93
CA TYR A 231 2.04 7.12 8.27
C TYR A 231 2.05 5.73 8.91
N PHE A 232 2.45 5.66 10.18
CA PHE A 232 2.11 4.52 11.03
C PHE A 232 0.88 4.84 11.85
N LEU A 233 -0.11 3.95 11.82
CA LEU A 233 -1.26 4.00 12.72
C LEU A 233 -1.20 2.84 13.69
N LEU A 234 -1.68 3.08 14.90
CA LEU A 234 -1.68 2.11 15.98
C LEU A 234 -2.91 2.31 16.87
N LYS A 235 -3.48 1.20 17.33
CA LYS A 235 -4.46 1.18 18.41
C LYS A 235 -3.79 0.61 19.65
N ASP A 236 -3.70 1.41 20.72
CA ASP A 236 -3.06 0.97 21.96
C ASP A 236 -3.95 0.03 22.78
N SER A 237 -3.42 -0.46 23.91
CA SER A 237 -4.12 -1.39 24.81
C SER A 237 -5.41 -0.83 25.43
N LYS A 238 -5.60 0.48 25.42
CA LYS A 238 -6.81 1.17 25.91
C LYS A 238 -7.77 1.52 24.79
N GLY A 239 -7.46 1.13 23.56
CA GLY A 239 -8.26 1.43 22.38
C GLY A 239 -8.07 2.84 21.84
N ILE A 240 -7.06 3.59 22.32
CA ILE A 240 -6.75 4.93 21.81
C ILE A 240 -5.97 4.78 20.51
N TYR A 241 -6.33 5.58 19.51
CA TYR A 241 -5.64 5.62 18.23
C TYR A 241 -4.51 6.62 18.22
N TRP A 242 -3.40 6.21 17.63
CA TRP A 242 -2.18 6.96 17.47
C TRP A 242 -1.78 6.97 16.01
N SER A 243 -1.17 8.06 15.57
CA SER A 243 -0.54 8.16 14.27
C SER A 243 0.80 8.86 14.35
N GLN A 244 1.74 8.37 13.55
CA GLN A 244 3.07 8.96 13.41
C GLN A 244 3.41 9.15 11.93
N PHE A 245 3.63 10.41 11.55
CA PHE A 245 3.99 10.81 10.19
C PHE A 245 5.51 10.78 9.99
N ILE A 246 5.97 10.10 8.93
CA ILE A 246 7.41 9.88 8.68
C ILE A 246 7.90 10.80 7.58
N ARG A 247 8.11 12.08 7.90
CA ARG A 247 8.57 13.11 6.94
C ARG A 247 9.84 12.72 6.17
N SER A 248 10.76 11.99 6.81
CA SER A 248 12.03 11.60 6.20
C SER A 248 11.87 10.54 5.13
N PHE A 249 10.82 9.72 5.19
CA PHE A 249 10.57 8.64 4.26
C PHE A 249 9.66 9.13 3.14
N ARG A 250 10.16 9.09 1.91
CA ARG A 250 9.45 9.63 0.74
C ARG A 250 9.42 8.58 -0.34
N ASP A 251 8.30 8.53 -1.05
CA ASP A 251 8.07 7.61 -2.15
C ASP A 251 7.66 8.41 -3.40
N LYS A 252 8.23 8.04 -4.55
CA LYS A 252 7.81 8.54 -5.84
C LYS A 252 7.72 7.38 -6.83
N LEU A 253 6.52 7.13 -7.34
CA LEU A 253 6.26 6.16 -8.41
C LEU A 253 5.92 6.92 -9.70
N ILE A 254 6.57 6.54 -10.80
CA ILE A 254 6.27 7.05 -12.14
C ILE A 254 5.89 5.87 -13.01
N VAL A 255 4.65 5.86 -13.50
CA VAL A 255 4.11 4.84 -14.40
C VAL A 255 4.10 5.42 -15.82
N ARG A 256 4.63 4.65 -16.78
CA ARG A 256 4.76 5.06 -18.18
C ARG A 256 4.23 3.97 -19.08
N GLN A 257 3.73 4.38 -20.23
CA GLN A 257 3.45 3.47 -21.34
C GLN A 257 4.73 3.29 -22.16
N GLU A 258 5.13 2.05 -22.40
CA GLU A 258 6.27 1.68 -23.24
C GLU A 258 5.84 0.63 -24.28
N HIS A 259 5.58 1.06 -25.51
CA HIS A 259 5.09 0.22 -26.61
C HIS A 259 3.86 -0.60 -26.17
N ASP A 260 3.97 -1.93 -26.09
CA ASP A 260 2.88 -2.86 -25.74
C ASP A 260 2.84 -3.21 -24.25
N CYS A 261 3.57 -2.47 -23.40
CA CYS A 261 3.58 -2.71 -21.96
C CYS A 261 3.60 -1.41 -21.16
N ILE A 262 3.37 -1.54 -19.86
CA ILE A 262 3.49 -0.45 -18.90
C ILE A 262 4.78 -0.68 -18.12
N SER A 263 5.64 0.33 -18.07
CA SER A 263 6.78 0.34 -17.17
C SER A 263 6.46 1.21 -15.98
N ALA A 264 7.00 0.88 -14.81
CA ALA A 264 6.95 1.80 -13.70
C ALA A 264 8.26 1.83 -12.93
N GLU A 265 8.64 3.01 -12.47
CA GLU A 265 9.81 3.21 -11.64
C GLU A 265 9.37 3.80 -10.30
N GLN A 266 9.72 3.14 -9.20
CA GLN A 266 9.47 3.63 -7.85
C GLN A 266 10.77 3.89 -7.13
N VAL A 267 10.92 5.07 -6.55
CA VAL A 267 12.10 5.45 -5.79
C VAL A 267 11.68 5.76 -4.36
N LEU A 268 12.24 5.01 -3.41
CA LEU A 268 12.10 5.29 -1.99
C LEU A 268 13.34 6.02 -1.50
N THR A 269 13.14 7.12 -0.79
CA THR A 269 14.21 7.89 -0.17
C THR A 269 14.00 8.03 1.33
N LEU A 270 15.10 8.06 2.07
CA LEU A 270 15.12 8.35 3.49
C LEU A 270 16.12 9.49 3.73
N TRP A 271 15.68 10.58 4.35
CA TRP A 271 16.48 11.82 4.49
C TRP A 271 17.05 12.30 3.15
N HIS A 272 16.22 12.22 2.09
CA HIS A 272 16.57 12.60 0.72
C HIS A 272 17.68 11.76 0.07
N GLN A 273 18.13 10.68 0.71
CA GLN A 273 19.05 9.71 0.13
C GLN A 273 18.26 8.55 -0.47
N ASN A 274 18.69 8.07 -1.64
CA ASN A 274 18.07 6.92 -2.28
C ASN A 274 18.31 5.68 -1.42
N VAL A 275 17.22 5.04 -0.98
CA VAL A 275 17.29 3.79 -0.21
C VAL A 275 17.19 2.61 -1.16
N LEU A 276 16.21 2.66 -2.06
CA LEU A 276 16.00 1.63 -3.05
C LEU A 276 15.18 2.15 -4.23
N ARG A 277 15.27 1.40 -5.33
CA ARG A 277 14.52 1.61 -6.55
C ARG A 277 13.86 0.31 -6.98
N PHE A 278 12.58 0.37 -7.28
CA PHE A 278 11.88 -0.68 -8.01
C PHE A 278 11.72 -0.31 -9.47
N ASN A 279 11.89 -1.29 -10.35
CA ASN A 279 11.49 -1.19 -11.75
C ASN A 279 10.48 -2.30 -12.02
N TYR A 280 9.28 -1.91 -12.41
CA TYR A 280 8.16 -2.78 -12.70
C TYR A 280 7.99 -2.92 -14.22
N LYS A 281 7.66 -4.13 -14.65
CA LYS A 281 7.11 -4.41 -15.98
C LYS A 281 5.71 -4.97 -15.80
N ILE A 282 4.74 -4.29 -16.39
CA ILE A 282 3.33 -4.59 -16.27
C ILE A 282 2.82 -4.92 -17.67
N LYS A 283 2.30 -6.13 -17.84
CA LYS A 283 1.79 -6.63 -19.12
C LYS A 283 0.38 -7.12 -18.95
N ARG A 284 -0.47 -6.88 -19.94
CA ARG A 284 -1.80 -7.50 -19.97
C ARG A 284 -1.63 -9.02 -20.09
N LYS A 285 -2.43 -9.77 -19.33
CA LYS A 285 -2.47 -11.23 -19.42
C LYS A 285 -3.10 -11.60 -20.76
N ASN A 286 -2.42 -12.44 -21.53
CA ASN A 286 -3.05 -13.07 -22.69
C ASN A 286 -3.96 -14.16 -22.14
N ASN A 287 -5.27 -13.99 -22.33
CA ASN A 287 -6.26 -15.03 -22.02
C ASN A 287 -6.17 -16.17 -23.04
#